data_AF-A0A3B9ZUX5-F1
#
_entry.id   AF-A0A3B9ZUX5-F1
#
_cell.length_a   1.000
_cell.length_b   1.000
_cell.length_c   1.000
_cell.angle_alpha   90.00
_cell.angle_beta   90.00
_cell.angle_gamma   90.00
#
_symmetry.space_group_name_H-M   'P 1'
#
loop_
_entity.id
_entity.type
_entity.pdbx_description
1 polymer ?
#
loop_
_entity_poly.entity_id
_entity_poly.type
_entity_poly.pdbx_seq_one_letter_code
_entity_poly.pdbx_strand_id
1 'polypeptide(L)'
;KVSFGIGLAGEPYSGIGRGELNIENLPVFRDEAGAFGTPTSDSQRTEVSLETDHFLMILIDFGSSDRLEEALERAVRLLKAYCQATHLKVYQIS
;
A
#
# COMPACT_ATOMS: atom_id res chain seq x y z
N LYS A 1 -10.73 -4.74 7.72
CA LYS A 1 -11.11 -4.22 6.36
C LYS A 1 -10.16 -3.08 5.97
N VAL A 2 -9.83 -2.88 4.69
CA VAL A 2 -9.05 -1.71 4.22
C VAL A 2 -9.98 -0.66 3.61
N SER A 3 -9.75 0.62 3.91
CA SER A 3 -10.43 1.75 3.28
C SER A 3 -9.45 2.85 2.87
N PHE A 4 -9.88 3.66 1.91
CA PHE A 4 -9.16 4.86 1.48
C PHE A 4 -9.89 6.08 2.02
N GLY A 5 -9.16 6.98 2.67
CA GLY A 5 -9.73 8.15 3.34
C GLY A 5 -8.71 9.27 3.48
N ILE A 6 -8.95 10.17 4.43
CA ILE A 6 -8.11 11.34 4.70
C ILE A 6 -7.44 11.20 6.07
N GLY A 7 -6.17 11.58 6.20
CA GLY A 7 -5.44 11.59 7.46
C GLY A 7 -5.96 12.69 8.40
N LEU A 8 -6.05 12.36 9.69
CA LEU A 8 -6.63 13.25 10.70
C LEU A 8 -5.55 14.14 11.33
N ALA A 9 -5.95 15.30 11.85
CA ALA A 9 -5.05 16.18 12.59
C ALA A 9 -4.47 15.46 13.82
N GLY A 10 -3.15 15.40 13.90
CA GLY A 10 -2.43 14.73 14.99
C GLY A 10 -2.52 13.19 14.98
N GLU A 11 -2.99 12.56 13.89
CA GLU A 11 -2.97 11.10 13.74
C GLU A 11 -1.51 10.60 13.74
N PRO A 12 -1.11 9.71 14.68
CA PRO A 12 0.26 9.18 14.73
C PRO A 12 0.59 8.40 13.46
N TYR A 13 1.75 8.66 12.87
CA TYR A 13 2.20 7.96 11.67
C TYR A 13 3.72 7.96 11.57
N SER A 14 4.34 6.79 11.73
CA SER A 14 5.77 6.60 11.49
C SER A 14 6.01 5.97 10.12
N GLY A 15 6.72 6.68 9.25
CA GLY A 15 7.08 6.22 7.91
C GLY A 15 8.34 5.36 7.89
N ILE A 16 8.39 4.36 7.00
CA ILE A 16 9.56 3.48 6.84
C ILE A 16 10.80 4.30 6.50
N GLY A 17 11.80 4.29 7.39
CA GLY A 17 13.03 5.06 7.26
C GLY A 17 12.86 6.58 7.30
N ARG A 18 11.69 7.09 7.71
CA ARG A 18 11.36 8.52 7.74
C ARG A 18 11.07 9.06 9.15
N GLY A 19 10.75 8.18 10.10
CA GLY A 19 10.30 8.57 11.43
C GLY A 19 8.88 9.13 11.40
N GLU A 20 8.53 9.94 12.40
CA GLU A 20 7.19 10.53 12.52
C GLU A 20 6.89 11.53 11.40
N LEU A 21 5.72 11.39 10.79
CA LEU A 21 5.23 12.22 9.69
C LEU A 21 3.85 12.79 10.01
N ASN A 22 3.61 14.04 9.61
CA ASN A 22 2.27 14.61 9.61
C ASN A 22 1.51 14.15 8.36
N ILE A 23 0.43 13.40 8.57
CA ILE A 23 -0.45 12.91 7.50
C ILE A 23 -1.78 13.67 7.39
N GLU A 24 -1.95 14.75 8.16
CA GLU A 24 -3.17 15.55 8.14
C GLU A 24 -3.51 16.02 6.72
N ASN A 25 -4.78 15.83 6.33
CA ASN A 25 -5.33 16.16 5.01
C ASN A 25 -4.71 15.37 3.83
N LEU A 26 -3.85 14.38 4.08
CA LEU A 26 -3.33 13.51 3.03
C LEU A 26 -4.28 12.34 2.75
N PRO A 27 -4.35 11.86 1.51
CA PRO A 27 -4.96 10.56 1.22
C PRO A 27 -4.22 9.45 1.97
N VAL A 28 -4.97 8.57 2.64
CA VAL A 28 -4.43 7.44 3.41
C VAL A 28 -5.21 6.16 3.18
N PHE A 29 -4.48 5.05 3.10
CA PHE A 29 -5.02 3.72 3.32
C PHE A 29 -5.01 3.43 4.81
N ARG A 30 -6.13 2.92 5.30
CA ARG A 30 -6.33 2.65 6.72
C ARG A 30 -7.04 1.32 6.92
N ASP A 31 -6.75 0.71 8.06
CA ASP A 31 -7.44 -0.44 8.61
C ASP A 31 -8.06 -0.07 9.97
N GLU A 32 -8.49 -1.08 10.73
CA GLU A 32 -9.09 -0.87 12.06
C GLU A 32 -8.07 -0.38 13.11
N ALA A 33 -6.76 -0.53 12.85
CA ALA A 33 -5.70 -0.04 13.72
C ALA A 33 -5.22 1.38 13.37
N GLY A 34 -5.62 1.93 12.22
CA GLY A 34 -5.33 3.30 11.81
C GLY A 34 -4.78 3.41 10.38
N ALA A 35 -4.26 4.58 10.03
CA ALA A 35 -3.52 4.74 8.77
C ALA A 35 -2.29 3.81 8.71
N PHE A 36 -1.98 3.30 7.52
CA PHE A 36 -0.79 2.48 7.27
C PHE A 36 -0.06 2.79 5.96
N GLY A 37 -0.69 3.53 5.06
CA GLY A 37 -0.07 3.91 3.80
C GLY A 37 -0.58 5.25 3.32
N THR A 38 0.28 6.06 2.73
CA THR A 38 -0.07 7.22 1.92
C THR A 38 0.45 6.99 0.50
N PRO A 39 0.05 7.76 -0.51
CA PRO A 39 0.65 7.67 -1.85
C PRO A 39 2.15 7.95 -1.92
N THR A 40 2.75 8.47 -0.84
CA THR A 40 4.15 8.92 -0.80
C THR A 40 4.99 8.25 0.29
N SER A 41 4.37 7.55 1.24
CA SER A 41 5.07 6.86 2.32
C SER A 41 4.23 5.74 2.90
N ASP A 42 4.86 4.59 3.16
CA ASP A 42 4.28 3.49 3.91
C ASP A 42 4.64 3.59 5.39
N SER A 43 3.81 3.02 6.26
CA SER A 43 4.03 2.99 7.70
C SER A 43 4.93 1.83 8.11
N GLN A 44 5.81 2.06 9.10
CA GLN A 44 6.58 1.00 9.75
C GLN A 44 5.71 -0.13 10.32
N ARG A 45 4.48 0.18 10.74
CA ARG A 45 3.55 -0.79 11.31
C ARG A 45 3.22 -1.95 10.36
N THR A 46 3.22 -1.69 9.06
CA THR A 46 2.87 -2.66 8.00
C THR A 46 4.04 -2.91 7.05
N GLU A 47 5.27 -2.67 7.52
CA GLU A 47 6.48 -2.96 6.77
C GLU A 47 6.59 -4.45 6.47
N VAL A 48 6.94 -4.79 5.22
CA VAL A 48 7.23 -6.16 4.82
C VAL A 48 8.57 -6.56 5.42
N SER A 49 8.59 -7.68 6.14
CA SER A 49 9.76 -8.24 6.79
C SER A 49 10.10 -9.65 6.26
N LEU A 50 11.17 -10.26 6.78
CA LEU A 50 11.56 -11.62 6.42
C LEU A 50 10.53 -12.67 6.89
N GLU A 51 9.70 -12.32 7.86
CA GLU A 51 8.64 -13.15 8.42
C GLU A 51 7.30 -12.97 7.69
N THR A 52 7.25 -12.10 6.66
CA THR A 52 6.02 -11.84 5.93
C THR A 52 5.74 -12.92 4.89
N ASP A 53 4.75 -13.77 5.18
CA ASP A 53 4.28 -14.80 4.24
C ASP A 53 3.11 -14.34 3.34
N HIS A 54 2.39 -13.30 3.78
CA HIS A 54 1.26 -12.71 3.05
C HIS A 54 1.30 -11.20 3.15
N PHE A 55 1.13 -10.51 2.01
CA PHE A 55 1.11 -9.07 1.98
C PHE A 55 0.07 -8.53 1.00
N LEU A 56 -0.28 -7.25 1.17
CA LEU A 56 -1.14 -6.49 0.28
C LEU A 56 -0.26 -5.51 -0.51
N MET A 57 -0.32 -5.57 -1.84
CA MET A 57 0.27 -4.56 -2.72
C MET A 57 -0.83 -3.61 -3.19
N ILE A 58 -0.59 -2.30 -3.07
CA ILE A 58 -1.50 -1.27 -3.55
C ILE A 58 -0.79 -0.51 -4.65
N LEU A 59 -1.38 -0.48 -5.86
CA LEU A 59 -0.96 0.38 -6.96
C LEU A 59 -2.01 1.45 -7.14
N ILE A 60 -1.57 2.71 -7.15
CA ILE A 60 -2.44 3.87 -7.27
C ILE A 60 -2.14 4.55 -8.60
N ASP A 61 -3.18 4.86 -9.35
CA ASP A 61 -3.09 5.70 -10.54
C ASP A 61 -3.97 6.94 -10.35
N PHE A 62 -3.35 8.12 -10.37
CA PHE A 62 -4.05 9.41 -10.26
C PHE A 62 -4.46 9.99 -11.61
N GLY A 63 -4.06 9.36 -12.73
CA GLY A 63 -4.16 9.90 -14.07
C GLY A 63 -5.05 9.10 -15.03
N SER A 64 -5.80 8.10 -14.54
CA SER A 64 -6.65 7.22 -15.36
C SER A 64 -5.93 6.72 -16.62
N SER A 65 -4.74 6.16 -16.45
CA SER A 65 -3.93 5.66 -17.54
C SER A 65 -4.24 4.19 -17.84
N ASP A 66 -4.14 3.81 -19.10
CA ASP A 66 -4.20 2.41 -19.53
C ASP A 66 -3.00 1.58 -18.99
N ARG A 67 -2.11 2.20 -18.20
CA ARG A 67 -0.87 1.58 -17.69
C ARG A 67 -1.05 0.89 -16.35
N LEU A 68 -2.16 1.12 -15.64
CA LEU A 68 -2.39 0.45 -14.35
C LEU A 68 -2.48 -1.07 -14.53
N GLU A 69 -3.15 -1.52 -15.58
CA GLU A 69 -3.25 -2.95 -15.92
C GLU A 69 -1.88 -3.54 -16.25
N GLU A 70 -1.07 -2.88 -17.08
CA GLU A 70 0.29 -3.30 -17.39
C GLU A 70 1.17 -3.40 -16.14
N ALA A 71 1.04 -2.44 -15.21
CA ALA A 71 1.76 -2.44 -13.94
C ALA A 71 1.34 -3.61 -13.03
N LEU A 72 0.03 -3.90 -12.96
CA LEU A 72 -0.52 -5.04 -12.22
C LEU A 72 0.00 -6.37 -12.79
N GLU A 73 -0.06 -6.56 -14.11
CA GLU A 73 0.45 -7.75 -14.77
C GLU A 73 1.94 -7.95 -14.53
N ARG A 74 2.72 -6.85 -14.60
CA ARG A 74 4.15 -6.88 -14.33
C ARG A 74 4.44 -7.26 -12.89
N ALA A 75 3.71 -6.71 -11.92
CA ALA A 75 3.86 -7.05 -10.50
C ALA A 75 3.60 -8.55 -10.27
N VAL A 76 2.49 -9.08 -10.78
CA VAL A 76 2.14 -10.51 -10.69
C VAL A 76 3.24 -11.40 -11.28
N ARG A 77 3.75 -11.04 -12.46
CA ARG A 77 4.81 -11.80 -13.14
C ARG A 77 6.09 -11.85 -12.30
N LEU A 78 6.52 -10.71 -11.77
CA LEU A 78 7.75 -10.61 -10.97
C LEU A 78 7.62 -11.35 -9.63
N LEU A 79 6.48 -11.23 -8.95
CA LEU A 79 6.23 -11.94 -7.68
C LEU A 79 6.23 -13.46 -7.87
N LYS A 80 5.67 -13.96 -8.97
CA LYS A 80 5.76 -15.40 -9.30
C LYS A 80 7.19 -15.84 -9.59
N ALA A 81 7.93 -15.05 -10.38
CA ALA A 81 9.27 -15.41 -10.83
C ALA A 81 10.32 -15.38 -9.71
N TYR A 82 10.23 -14.41 -8.79
CA TYR A 82 11.28 -14.12 -7.84
C TYR A 82 10.89 -14.31 -6.37
N CYS A 83 9.59 -14.34 -6.06
CA CYS A 83 9.09 -14.51 -4.69
C CYS A 83 8.26 -15.79 -4.51
N GLN A 84 8.20 -16.66 -5.53
CA GLN A 84 7.43 -17.91 -5.51
C GLN A 84 5.95 -17.73 -5.10
N ALA A 85 5.35 -16.58 -5.43
CA ALA A 85 4.00 -16.26 -5.00
C ALA A 85 2.96 -17.22 -5.62
N THR A 86 2.21 -17.94 -4.79
CA THR A 86 1.23 -18.97 -5.20
C THR A 86 -0.24 -18.57 -5.00
N HIS A 87 -0.55 -17.71 -4.02
CA HIS A 87 -1.92 -17.32 -3.64
C HIS A 87 -2.26 -15.88 -4.01
N LEU A 88 -2.15 -15.55 -5.30
CA LEU A 88 -2.36 -14.19 -5.80
C LEU A 88 -3.85 -13.94 -6.10
N LYS A 89 -4.38 -12.85 -5.54
CA LYS A 89 -5.70 -12.29 -5.90
C LYS A 89 -5.50 -10.84 -6.31
N VAL A 90 -6.02 -10.47 -7.48
CA VAL A 90 -5.90 -9.12 -8.03
C VAL A 90 -7.29 -8.53 -8.14
N TYR A 91 -7.43 -7.28 -7.68
CA TYR A 91 -8.66 -6.51 -7.74
C TYR A 91 -8.34 -5.14 -8.32
N GLN A 92 -9.13 -4.70 -9.29
CA GLN A 92 -9.11 -3.33 -9.78
C GLN A 92 -10.35 -2.62 -9.26
N ILE A 93 -10.15 -1.44 -8.68
CA ILE A 93 -11.21 -0.60 -8.13
C ILE A 93 -11.14 0.72 -8.88
N SER A 94 -12.23 1.08 -9.53
CA SER A 94 -12.41 2.29 -10.35
C SER A 94 -13.56 3.12 -9.82
#